data_AF-A0A251WJ06-F1
#
_entry.id   AF-A0A251WJ06-F1
#
_cell.length_a   1.000
_cell.length_b   1.000
_cell.length_c   1.000
_cell.angle_alpha   90.00
_cell.angle_beta   90.00
_cell.angle_gamma   90.00
#
_symmetry.space_group_name_H-M   'P 1'
#
loop_
_entity.id
_entity.type
_entity.pdbx_description
1 polymer ?
#
loop_
_entity_poly.entity_id
_entity_poly.type
_entity_poly.pdbx_seq_one_letter_code
_entity_poly.pdbx_strand_id
1 'polypeptide(L)' 'MQDLLQQLEKSNPTASEAEIVAYVNEEIEPDLKSRLVKALKAGGEAAIESSLDSHYVNLIKAIIKGWSSLD' A
#
# COMPACT_ATOMS: atom_id res chain seq x y z
N MET A 1 5.00 3.60 -2.79
CA MET A 1 4.35 2.28 -2.58
C MET A 1 4.27 1.51 -3.89
N GLN A 2 3.78 2.10 -4.98
CA GLN A 2 3.75 1.42 -6.28
C GLN A 2 5.13 0.89 -6.71
N ASP A 3 6.20 1.69 -6.57
CA ASP A 3 7.56 1.24 -6.87
C ASP A 3 8.02 0.06 -6.00
N LEU A 4 7.55 -0.03 -4.75
CA LEU A 4 7.85 -1.17 -3.87
C LEU A 4 7.18 -2.44 -4.40
N LEU A 5 5.89 -2.33 -4.77
CA LEU A 5 5.15 -3.46 -5.33
C LEU A 5 5.75 -3.93 -6.66
N GLN A 6 6.19 -3.01 -7.52
CA GLN A 6 6.86 -3.34 -8.78
C GLN A 6 8.23 -4.02 -8.55
N GLN A 7 8.97 -3.62 -7.52
CA GLN A 7 10.24 -4.26 -7.16
C GLN A 7 10.02 -5.67 -6.61
N LEU A 8 9.02 -5.85 -5.76
CA LEU A 8 8.66 -7.16 -5.24
C LEU A 8 8.14 -8.09 -6.34
N GLU A 9 7.28 -7.61 -7.24
CA GLU A 9 6.77 -8.41 -8.36
C GLU A 9 7.90 -8.90 -9.28
N LYS A 10 8.92 -8.07 -9.54
CA LYS A 10 10.09 -8.46 -10.34
C LYS A 10 10.98 -9.49 -9.65
N SER A 11 11.10 -9.45 -8.33
CA SER A 11 12.01 -10.31 -7.55
C SER A 11 11.34 -11.59 -7.04
N ASN A 12 10.04 -11.53 -6.75
CA ASN A 12 9.21 -12.63 -6.28
C ASN A 12 7.78 -12.49 -6.82
N PRO A 13 7.53 -12.86 -8.10
CA PRO A 13 6.22 -12.74 -8.74
C PRO A 13 5.14 -13.64 -8.10
N THR A 14 5.54 -14.61 -7.28
CA THR A 14 4.64 -15.53 -6.56
C THR A 14 4.48 -15.19 -5.09
N ALA A 15 4.90 -13.99 -4.66
CA ALA A 15 4.76 -13.52 -3.29
C ALA A 15 3.29 -13.62 -2.84
N SER A 16 3.07 -14.25 -1.69
CA SER A 16 1.77 -14.28 -1.04
C SER A 16 1.40 -12.89 -0.53
N GLU A 17 0.10 -12.68 -0.27
CA GLU A 17 -0.38 -11.41 0.29
C GLU A 17 0.33 -11.04 1.60
N ALA A 18 0.64 -12.02 2.44
CA ALA A 18 1.37 -11.81 3.69
C ALA A 18 2.81 -11.32 3.45
N GLU A 19 3.51 -11.90 2.47
CA GLU A 19 4.86 -11.46 2.08
C GLU A 19 4.85 -10.05 1.49
N ILE A 20 3.84 -9.72 0.68
CA ILE A 20 3.66 -8.37 0.14
C ILE A 20 3.46 -7.36 1.26
N VAL A 21 2.57 -7.64 2.20
CA VAL A 21 2.29 -6.77 3.34
C VAL A 21 3.54 -6.59 4.21
N ALA A 22 4.27 -7.68 4.49
CA ALA A 22 5.50 -7.62 5.27
C ALA A 22 6.57 -6.76 4.59
N TYR A 23 6.82 -6.98 3.29
CA TYR A 23 7.77 -6.21 2.51
C TYR A 23 7.42 -4.71 2.47
N VAL A 24 6.15 -4.38 2.20
CA VAL A 24 5.71 -2.98 2.19
C VAL A 24 5.83 -2.35 3.57
N ASN A 25 5.55 -3.08 4.66
CA ASN A 25 5.71 -2.56 6.02
C ASN A 25 7.16 -2.30 6.41
N GLU A 26 8.09 -3.12 5.92
CA GLU A 26 9.52 -2.97 6.18
C GLU A 26 10.12 -1.79 5.40
N GLU A 27 9.73 -1.63 4.14
CA GLU A 27 10.36 -0.69 3.22
C GLU A 27 9.66 0.68 3.13
N ILE A 28 8.37 0.79 3.52
CA ILE A 28 7.66 2.07 3.40
C ILE A 28 8.18 3.08 4.43
N GLU A 29 8.41 4.31 3.98
CA GLU A 29 8.72 5.41 4.88
C GLU A 29 7.59 5.63 5.91
N PRO A 30 7.90 5.69 7.22
CA PRO A 30 6.88 5.84 8.27
C PRO A 30 5.97 7.07 8.11
N ASP A 31 6.52 8.19 7.62
CA ASP A 31 5.74 9.40 7.33
C ASP A 31 4.71 9.17 6.21
N LEU A 32 5.11 8.47 5.15
CA LEU A 32 4.24 8.13 4.03
C LEU A 32 3.09 7.23 4.50
N LYS A 33 3.37 6.22 5.32
CA LYS A 33 2.34 5.37 5.95
C LYS A 33 1.31 6.22 6.72
N SER A 34 1.78 7.11 7.60
CA SER A 34 0.91 7.99 8.40
C SER A 34 0.04 8.91 7.52
N ARG A 35 0.63 9.49 6.47
CA ARG A 35 -0.09 10.36 5.52
C ARG A 35 -1.18 9.61 4.76
N LEU A 36 -0.89 8.38 4.30
CA LEU A 36 -1.86 7.55 3.60
C LEU A 36 -3.03 7.14 4.52
N VAL A 37 -2.75 6.77 5.77
CA VAL A 37 -3.81 6.47 6.76
C VAL A 37 -4.66 7.70 7.06
N LYS A 38 -4.05 8.87 7.25
CA LYS A 38 -4.80 10.12 7.48
C LYS A 38 -5.66 10.52 6.29
N ALA A 39 -5.12 10.42 5.07
CA ALA A 39 -5.86 10.69 3.85
C ALA A 39 -7.05 9.73 3.69
N LEU A 40 -6.86 8.43 3.97
CA LEU A 40 -7.94 7.43 4.01
C LEU A 40 -9.03 7.83 5.02
N LYS A 41 -8.66 8.13 6.27
CA LYS A 41 -9.60 8.54 7.33
C LYS A 41 -10.36 9.83 7.01
N ALA A 42 -9.75 10.75 6.26
CA ALA A 42 -10.37 11.98 5.81
C ALA A 42 -11.31 11.80 4.59
N GLY A 43 -11.55 10.56 4.13
CA GLY A 43 -12.37 10.27 2.95
C GLY A 43 -11.64 10.44 1.61
N GLY A 44 -10.32 10.57 1.63
CA GLY A 44 -9.47 10.79 0.46
C GLY A 44 -9.17 9.53 -0.38
N GLU A 45 -9.96 8.46 -0.27
CA GLU A 45 -9.75 7.21 -1.03
C GLU A 45 -9.60 7.49 -2.54
N ALA A 46 -10.51 8.29 -3.11
CA ALA A 46 -10.49 8.62 -4.53
C ALA A 46 -9.23 9.39 -4.98
N ALA A 47 -8.66 10.22 -4.10
CA ALA A 47 -7.45 10.98 -4.38
C ALA A 47 -6.20 10.09 -4.34
N ILE A 48 -6.18 9.09 -3.45
CA ILE A 48 -5.14 8.06 -3.43
C ILE A 48 -5.23 7.22 -4.71
N GLU A 49 -6.44 6.78 -5.07
CA GLU A 49 -6.71 5.91 -6.23
C GLU A 49 -6.35 6.56 -7.57
N SER A 50 -6.67 7.85 -7.77
CA SER A 50 -6.42 8.55 -9.04
C SER A 50 -4.94 8.72 -9.40
N SER A 51 -4.03 8.44 -8.47
CA SER A 51 -2.57 8.57 -8.66
C SER A 51 -1.86 7.24 -8.91
N LEU A 52 -2.59 6.12 -8.89
CA LEU A 52 -2.04 4.77 -8.88
C LEU A 52 -2.41 4.01 -10.16
N ASP A 53 -1.51 3.12 -10.59
CA ASP A 53 -1.82 2.18 -11.67
C ASP A 53 -2.93 1.20 -11.26
N SER A 54 -3.86 0.94 -12.20
CA SER A 54 -5.04 0.08 -12.01
C SER A 54 -4.70 -1.30 -11.45
N HIS A 55 -3.55 -1.85 -11.82
CA HIS A 55 -3.08 -3.16 -11.37
C HIS A 55 -2.82 -3.23 -9.85
N TYR A 56 -2.39 -2.13 -9.23
CA TYR A 56 -2.02 -2.11 -7.81
C TYR A 56 -3.06 -1.43 -6.90
N VAL A 57 -4.02 -0.68 -7.45
CA VAL A 57 -5.00 0.11 -6.67
C VAL A 57 -5.67 -0.69 -5.56
N ASN A 58 -6.22 -1.87 -5.87
CA ASN A 58 -6.95 -2.67 -4.89
C ASN A 58 -6.05 -3.21 -3.77
N LEU A 59 -4.84 -3.65 -4.15
CA LEU A 59 -3.85 -4.17 -3.22
C LEU A 59 -3.33 -3.06 -2.28
N ILE A 60 -2.99 -1.90 -2.83
CA ILE A 60 -2.57 -0.71 -2.09
C ILE A 60 -3.67 -0.28 -1.10
N LYS A 61 -4.93 -0.27 -1.55
CA LYS A 61 -6.08 0.07 -0.71
C LYS A 61 -6.23 -0.92 0.45
N ALA A 62 -6.09 -2.22 0.20
CA ALA A 62 -6.15 -3.25 1.24
C ALA A 62 -5.05 -3.06 2.30
N ILE A 63 -3.81 -2.79 1.86
CA ILE A 63 -2.67 -2.52 2.76
C ILE A 63 -2.96 -1.30 3.66
N ILE A 64 -3.40 -0.18 3.08
CA ILE A 64 -3.67 1.05 3.85
C ILE A 64 -4.84 0.84 4.83
N LYS A 65 -5.89 0.11 4.43
CA LYS A 65 -7.00 -0.26 5.33
C LYS A 65 -6.54 -1.15 6.48
N GLY A 66 -5.65 -2.09 6.21
CA GLY A 66 -5.00 -2.91 7.22
C GLY A 66 -4.31 -2.06 8.29
N TRP A 67 -3.55 -1.04 7.88
CA TRP A 67 -2.91 -0.12 8.82
C TRP A 67 -3.90 0.67 9.68
N SER A 68 -5.00 1.14 9.10
CA SER A 68 -6.03 1.87 9.85
C SER A 68 -6.79 1.01 10.86
N SER A 69 -6.71 -0.31 10.76
CA SER A 69 -7.39 -1.26 11.65
C SER A 69 -6.49 -1.78 12.79
N LEU A 70 -5.20 -1.45 12.73
CA LEU A 70 -4.19 -1.81 13.74
C LEU A 70 -3.94 -0.69 14.78
N ASP A 71 -4.58 0.47 14.58
CA ASP A 71 -4.58 1.67 15.46
C ASP A 71 -5.90 1.80 16.23
#